data_AF-A0A7S2Y2Q6-F1
#
_entry.id   AF-A0A7S2Y2Q6-F1
#
_cell.length_a   1.000
_cell.length_b   1.000
_cell.length_c   1.000
_cell.angle_alpha   90.00
_cell.angle_beta   90.00
_cell.angle_gamma   90.00
#
_symmetry.space_group_name_H-M   'P 1'
#
loop_
_entity.id
_entity.type
_entity.pdbx_description
1 polymer ?
#
loop_
_entity_poly.entity_id
_entity_poly.type
_entity_poly.pdbx_seq_one_letter_code
_entity_poly.pdbx_strand_id
1 'polypeptide(L)'
;ASKNKVMKSYIGTGYYDTQVPPVILRNVLENPGWYTAYTPYQAEISQGRLEMLLNFQTLVVDLTGLPMAVASLLDESSAAAEAMQMCFALKGKKGKKNHFFVSQDVHPQTIGLIQTRAKAIGIEVVVGDHSHADFSGGEYCGA
;
A
#
# COMPACT_ATOMS: atom_id res chain seq x y z
N ALA A 1 27.37 -6.65 9.94
CA ALA A 1 26.78 -7.35 8.77
C ALA A 1 27.22 -8.82 8.65
N SER A 2 28.47 -9.21 8.97
CA SER A 2 29.02 -10.56 8.71
C SER A 2 28.32 -11.76 9.37
N LYS A 3 27.47 -11.55 10.37
CA LYS A 3 26.68 -12.62 11.01
C LYS A 3 25.42 -13.01 10.20
N ASN A 4 24.96 -12.13 9.30
CA ASN A 4 23.77 -12.40 8.49
C ASN A 4 24.12 -13.38 7.36
N LYS A 5 23.18 -14.27 7.03
CA LYS A 5 23.30 -15.21 5.90
C LYS A 5 22.39 -14.75 4.78
N VAL A 6 22.95 -14.42 3.62
CA VAL A 6 22.17 -14.09 2.42
C VAL A 6 21.78 -15.40 1.74
N MET A 7 20.49 -15.72 1.77
CA MET A 7 19.92 -16.94 1.23
C MET A 7 19.08 -16.62 -0.02
N LYS A 8 18.89 -17.61 -0.90
CA LYS A 8 17.85 -17.53 -1.92
C LYS A 8 16.49 -17.78 -1.27
N SER A 9 15.77 -16.70 -0.98
CA SER A 9 14.49 -16.75 -0.28
C SER A 9 13.34 -16.84 -1.27
N TYR A 10 12.60 -17.95 -1.21
CA TYR A 10 11.34 -18.15 -1.95
C TYR A 10 10.12 -18.18 -1.03
N ILE A 11 10.21 -17.47 0.09
CA ILE A 11 9.13 -17.37 1.10
C ILE A 11 7.93 -16.60 0.51
N GLY A 12 8.20 -15.58 -0.31
CA GLY A 12 7.16 -14.71 -0.87
C GLY A 12 6.60 -13.78 0.19
N THR A 13 5.28 -13.81 0.39
CA THR A 13 4.59 -13.04 1.44
C THR A 13 4.83 -11.52 1.31
N GLY A 14 4.76 -11.00 0.09
CA GLY A 14 4.88 -9.57 -0.19
C GLY A 14 6.31 -9.07 -0.42
N TYR A 15 7.32 -9.93 -0.21
CA TYR A 15 8.72 -9.60 -0.48
C TYR A 15 9.33 -10.59 -1.46
N TYR A 16 9.79 -10.07 -2.59
CA TYR A 16 10.38 -10.85 -3.67
C TYR A 16 11.71 -10.22 -4.05
N ASP A 17 12.76 -11.04 -4.17
CA ASP A 17 14.07 -10.56 -4.58
C ASP A 17 14.02 -9.96 -6.00
N THR A 18 14.82 -8.94 -6.26
CA THR A 18 14.80 -8.22 -7.54
C THR A 18 16.18 -7.71 -7.91
N GLN A 19 16.44 -7.66 -9.22
CA GLN A 19 17.70 -7.13 -9.76
C GLN A 19 17.58 -5.62 -9.91
N VAL A 20 18.12 -4.87 -8.95
CA VAL A 20 18.20 -3.41 -9.05
C VAL A 20 19.21 -3.05 -10.14
N PRO A 21 18.81 -2.35 -11.21
CA PRO A 21 19.74 -1.98 -12.29
C PRO A 21 20.93 -1.18 -11.73
N PRO A 22 22.19 -1.55 -12.04
CA PRO A 22 23.36 -0.88 -11.47
C PRO A 22 23.40 0.63 -11.72
N VAL A 23 22.85 1.08 -12.86
CA VAL A 23 22.74 2.51 -13.19
C VAL A 23 21.81 3.26 -12.22
N ILE A 24 20.74 2.63 -11.72
CA ILE A 24 19.82 3.22 -10.74
C ILE A 24 20.46 3.19 -9.35
N LEU A 25 21.03 2.05 -8.95
CA LEU A 25 21.73 1.90 -7.68
C LEU A 25 22.79 2.99 -7.51
N ARG A 26 23.66 3.13 -8.52
CA ARG A 26 24.80 4.05 -8.46
C ARG A 26 24.41 5.53 -8.55
N ASN A 27 23.49 5.88 -9.44
CA ASN A 27 23.23 7.29 -9.77
C ASN A 27 22.03 7.89 -9.03
N VAL A 28 21.21 7.08 -8.38
CA VAL A 28 20.04 7.51 -7.60
C VAL A 28 20.22 7.14 -6.12
N LEU A 29 20.27 5.85 -5.80
CA LEU A 29 20.25 5.40 -4.40
C LEU A 29 21.54 5.76 -3.63
N GLU A 30 22.70 5.66 -4.29
CA GLU A 30 24.00 6.02 -3.72
C GLU A 30 24.41 7.49 -3.97
N ASN A 31 23.52 8.32 -4.54
CA ASN A 31 23.84 9.69 -4.92
C ASN A 31 23.15 10.72 -3.98
N PRO A 32 23.93 11.51 -3.20
CA PRO A 32 23.36 12.49 -2.27
C PRO A 32 22.52 13.56 -2.96
N GLY A 33 22.72 13.84 -4.25
CA GLY A 33 21.88 14.77 -5.01
C GLY A 33 20.40 14.34 -5.06
N TRP A 34 20.11 13.05 -4.84
CA TRP A 34 18.75 12.51 -4.86
C TRP A 34 18.14 12.29 -3.47
N TYR A 35 18.92 11.90 -2.46
CA TYR A 35 18.38 11.51 -1.15
C TYR A 35 18.55 12.55 -0.03
N THR A 36 19.26 13.67 -0.27
CA THR A 36 19.46 14.70 0.78
C THR A 36 18.39 15.78 0.81
N ALA A 37 17.71 16.03 -0.32
CA ALA A 37 16.58 16.94 -0.37
C ALA A 37 15.36 16.32 0.33
N TYR A 38 14.53 17.15 0.98
CA TYR A 38 13.29 16.72 1.63
C TYR A 38 12.07 16.93 0.71
N THR A 39 10.88 16.86 1.29
CA THR A 39 9.59 17.09 0.63
C THR A 39 9.66 18.31 -0.31
N PRO A 40 9.17 18.20 -1.55
CA PRO A 40 9.20 19.27 -2.56
C PRO A 40 8.21 20.41 -2.27
N TYR A 41 8.37 21.10 -1.15
CA TYR A 41 7.55 22.26 -0.79
C TYR A 41 7.77 23.44 -1.76
N GLN A 42 9.01 23.65 -2.21
CA GLN A 42 9.32 24.60 -3.30
C GLN A 42 9.40 23.87 -4.64
N ALA A 43 8.33 23.93 -5.43
CA ALA A 43 8.20 23.16 -6.66
C ALA A 43 9.22 23.56 -7.74
N GLU A 44 9.55 24.86 -7.84
CA GLU A 44 10.39 25.45 -8.89
C GLU A 44 11.81 24.87 -8.90
N ILE A 45 12.33 24.55 -7.71
CA ILE A 45 13.67 23.95 -7.52
C ILE A 45 13.61 22.43 -7.30
N SER A 46 12.46 21.82 -7.57
CA SER A 46 12.18 20.42 -7.27
C SER A 46 11.64 19.61 -8.44
N GLN A 47 11.62 20.20 -9.65
CA GLN A 47 11.00 19.62 -10.83
C GLN A 47 11.51 18.20 -11.16
N GLY A 48 12.81 17.94 -11.04
CA GLY A 48 13.36 16.62 -11.36
C GLY A 48 12.75 15.47 -10.53
N ARG A 49 12.53 15.65 -9.22
CA ARG A 49 11.89 14.62 -8.40
C ARG A 49 10.37 14.60 -8.54
N LEU A 50 9.74 15.76 -8.78
CA LEU A 50 8.31 15.84 -9.05
C LEU A 50 7.95 15.10 -10.35
N GLU A 51 8.78 15.22 -11.38
CA GLU A 51 8.64 14.47 -12.63
C GLU A 51 8.78 12.96 -12.40
N MET A 52 9.75 12.53 -11.59
CA MET A 52 9.89 11.11 -11.23
C MET A 52 8.71 10.57 -10.43
N LEU A 53 8.12 11.38 -9.54
CA LEU A 53 6.90 11.01 -8.80
C LEU A 53 5.69 10.94 -9.73
N LEU A 54 5.59 11.84 -10.72
CA LEU A 54 4.55 11.76 -11.74
C LEU A 54 4.69 10.50 -12.59
N ASN A 55 5.91 10.13 -12.99
CA ASN A 55 6.17 8.87 -13.69
C ASN A 55 5.76 7.65 -12.86
N PHE A 56 5.99 7.67 -11.53
CA PHE A 56 5.52 6.63 -10.62
C PHE A 56 3.99 6.56 -10.60
N GLN A 57 3.30 7.70 -10.49
CA GLN A 57 1.83 7.73 -10.50
C GLN A 57 1.26 7.21 -11.82
N THR A 58 1.83 7.62 -12.95
CA THR A 58 1.44 7.13 -14.29
C THR A 58 1.66 5.63 -14.41
N LEU A 59 2.81 5.10 -13.98
CA LEU A 59 3.08 3.66 -13.98
C LEU A 59 2.03 2.88 -13.18
N VAL A 60 1.66 3.38 -11.99
CA VAL A 60 0.65 2.74 -11.14
C VAL A 60 -0.74 2.80 -11.80
N VAL A 61 -1.11 3.95 -12.39
CA VAL A 61 -2.36 4.11 -13.15
C VAL A 61 -2.42 3.13 -14.32
N ASP A 62 -1.36 3.06 -15.13
CA ASP A 62 -1.31 2.19 -16.31
C ASP A 62 -1.39 0.70 -15.93
N LEU A 63 -0.73 0.30 -14.84
CA LEU A 63 -0.75 -1.10 -14.38
C LEU A 63 -2.06 -1.51 -13.69
N THR A 64 -2.71 -0.59 -12.97
CA THR A 64 -3.92 -0.88 -12.20
C THR A 64 -5.22 -0.60 -12.97
N GLY A 65 -5.15 0.24 -14.02
CA GLY A 65 -6.32 0.74 -14.74
C GLY A 65 -7.19 1.71 -13.94
N LEU A 66 -6.74 2.16 -12.75
CA LEU A 66 -7.45 3.13 -11.92
C LEU A 66 -7.17 4.56 -12.39
N PRO A 67 -8.10 5.52 -12.22
CA PRO A 67 -7.97 6.86 -12.80
C PRO A 67 -6.90 7.74 -12.14
N MET A 68 -6.44 7.39 -10.93
CA MET A 68 -5.43 8.16 -10.21
C MET A 68 -4.64 7.30 -9.22
N ALA A 69 -3.42 7.73 -8.93
CA ALA A 69 -2.56 7.16 -7.90
C ALA A 69 -1.91 8.26 -7.05
N VAL A 70 -1.56 7.94 -5.81
CA VAL A 70 -0.78 8.82 -4.93
C VAL A 70 0.72 8.63 -5.14
N ALA A 71 1.54 9.56 -4.67
CA ALA A 71 2.99 9.55 -4.80
C ALA A 71 3.69 8.63 -3.76
N SER A 72 3.19 7.40 -3.58
CA SER A 72 3.55 6.36 -2.59
C SER A 72 2.88 6.43 -1.21
N LEU A 73 2.94 5.29 -0.51
CA LEU A 73 2.60 5.07 0.90
C LEU A 73 3.74 4.25 1.55
N LEU A 74 3.65 3.98 2.86
CA LEU A 74 4.75 3.36 3.62
C LEU A 74 5.03 1.91 3.22
N ASP A 75 4.00 1.08 3.16
CA ASP A 75 4.07 -0.34 2.79
C ASP A 75 2.68 -0.85 2.36
N GLU A 76 2.61 -2.09 1.88
CA GLU A 76 1.36 -2.74 1.45
C GLU A 76 0.31 -2.77 2.56
N SER A 77 0.72 -3.19 3.76
CA SER A 77 -0.20 -3.40 4.88
C SER A 77 -0.86 -2.10 5.32
N SER A 78 -0.07 -1.02 5.44
CA SER A 78 -0.58 0.30 5.78
C SER A 78 -1.41 0.90 4.65
N ALA A 79 -1.03 0.70 3.40
CA ALA A 79 -1.83 1.10 2.24
C ALA A 79 -3.21 0.42 2.23
N ALA A 80 -3.28 -0.88 2.51
CA ALA A 80 -4.53 -1.61 2.62
C ALA A 80 -5.40 -1.08 3.78
N ALA A 81 -4.79 -0.72 4.91
CA ALA A 81 -5.51 -0.11 6.02
C ALA A 81 -6.00 1.33 5.73
N GLU A 82 -5.25 2.13 4.97
CA GLU A 82 -5.72 3.43 4.47
C GLU A 82 -6.91 3.24 3.50
N ALA A 83 -6.87 2.22 2.64
CA ALA A 83 -7.99 1.87 1.77
C ALA A 83 -9.26 1.50 2.57
N MET A 84 -9.13 0.67 3.61
CA MET A 84 -10.23 0.37 4.55
C MET A 84 -10.80 1.66 5.17
N GLN A 85 -9.93 2.56 5.65
CA GLN A 85 -10.36 3.83 6.24
C GLN A 85 -11.08 4.72 5.22
N MET A 86 -10.59 4.78 3.99
CA MET A 86 -11.23 5.50 2.89
C MET A 86 -12.63 4.93 2.59
N CYS A 87 -12.77 3.61 2.47
CA CYS A 87 -14.06 2.94 2.28
C CYS A 87 -15.03 3.27 3.42
N PHE A 88 -14.55 3.25 4.66
CA PHE A 88 -15.35 3.59 5.83
C PHE A 88 -15.77 5.07 5.85
N ALA A 89 -14.88 5.99 5.48
CA ALA A 89 -15.18 7.42 5.41
C ALA A 89 -16.24 7.75 4.34
N LEU A 90 -16.15 7.11 3.16
CA LEU A 90 -17.07 7.35 2.04
C LEU A 90 -18.49 6.81 2.28
N LYS A 91 -18.64 5.81 3.15
CA LYS A 91 -19.94 5.23 3.53
C LYS A 91 -20.92 6.27 4.16
N GLY A 92 -20.41 7.30 4.84
CA GLY A 92 -21.22 8.32 5.52
C GLY A 92 -22.07 7.83 6.72
N LYS A 93 -22.86 8.73 7.33
CA LYS A 93 -23.65 8.47 8.57
C LYS A 93 -24.83 7.49 8.39
N LYS A 94 -25.17 7.08 7.17
CA LYS A 94 -26.38 6.29 6.86
C LYS A 94 -26.25 4.78 7.09
N GLY A 95 -25.04 4.24 7.28
CA GLY A 95 -24.85 2.82 7.49
C GLY A 95 -24.52 2.47 8.94
N LYS A 96 -25.33 1.64 9.60
CA LYS A 96 -25.00 0.97 10.88
C LYS A 96 -23.91 -0.10 10.76
N LYS A 97 -23.25 -0.17 9.60
CA LYS A 97 -22.48 -1.33 9.14
C LYS A 97 -20.99 -1.14 9.40
N ASN A 98 -20.50 -1.68 10.50
CA ASN A 98 -19.11 -1.51 10.92
C ASN A 98 -18.21 -2.68 10.51
N HIS A 99 -18.64 -3.51 9.55
CA HIS A 99 -17.87 -4.65 9.10
C HIS A 99 -17.00 -4.29 7.88
N PHE A 100 -15.76 -4.78 7.87
CA PHE A 100 -14.89 -4.77 6.70
C PHE A 100 -14.41 -6.20 6.43
N PHE A 101 -14.64 -6.70 5.22
CA PHE A 101 -14.23 -8.05 4.85
C PHE A 101 -12.80 -8.06 4.34
N VAL A 102 -12.02 -9.06 4.76
CA VAL A 102 -10.67 -9.32 4.25
C VAL A 102 -10.57 -10.79 3.87
N SER A 103 -10.12 -11.09 2.66
CA SER A 103 -9.87 -12.48 2.25
C SER A 103 -8.80 -13.12 3.13
N GLN A 104 -9.00 -14.36 3.53
CA GLN A 104 -8.03 -15.17 4.29
C GLN A 104 -6.72 -15.41 3.53
N ASP A 105 -6.73 -15.24 2.19
CA ASP A 105 -5.55 -15.44 1.34
C ASP A 105 -4.65 -14.19 1.25
N VAL A 106 -5.08 -13.08 1.83
CA VAL A 106 -4.24 -11.87 1.96
C VAL A 106 -3.05 -12.18 2.88
N HIS A 107 -1.92 -11.51 2.64
CA HIS A 107 -0.73 -11.72 3.45
C HIS A 107 -1.01 -11.50 4.95
N PRO A 108 -0.52 -12.40 5.84
CA PRO A 108 -0.90 -12.42 7.25
C PRO A 108 -0.52 -11.12 7.99
N GLN A 109 0.60 -10.48 7.61
CA GLN A 109 0.98 -9.17 8.16
C GLN A 109 0.01 -8.06 7.77
N THR A 110 -0.56 -8.12 6.55
CA THR A 110 -1.55 -7.16 6.07
C THR A 110 -2.87 -7.33 6.83
N ILE A 111 -3.33 -8.57 7.01
CA ILE A 111 -4.50 -8.87 7.86
C ILE A 111 -4.29 -8.35 9.29
N GLY A 112 -3.14 -8.63 9.89
CA GLY A 112 -2.82 -8.22 11.26
C GLY A 112 -2.81 -6.70 11.43
N LEU A 113 -2.26 -5.94 10.48
CA LEU A 113 -2.26 -4.48 10.55
C LEU A 113 -3.66 -3.90 10.34
N ILE A 114 -4.44 -4.44 9.40
CA ILE A 114 -5.83 -4.04 9.18
C ILE A 114 -6.65 -4.22 10.46
N GLN A 115 -6.58 -5.39 11.09
CA GLN A 115 -7.26 -5.66 12.37
C GLN A 115 -6.82 -4.68 13.48
N THR A 116 -5.51 -4.42 13.58
CA THR A 116 -4.95 -3.49 14.56
C THR A 116 -5.51 -2.08 14.38
N ARG A 117 -5.51 -1.56 13.14
CA ARG A 117 -6.02 -0.21 12.84
C ARG A 117 -7.54 -0.13 12.96
N ALA A 118 -8.26 -1.16 12.51
CA ALA A 118 -9.71 -1.26 12.59
C ALA A 118 -10.22 -1.17 14.04
N LYS A 119 -9.55 -1.86 14.97
CA LYS A 119 -9.87 -1.84 16.40
C LYS A 119 -9.87 -0.42 16.99
N ALA A 120 -8.97 0.45 16.54
CA ALA A 120 -8.87 1.82 17.04
C ALA A 120 -10.04 2.71 16.63
N ILE A 121 -10.71 2.38 15.52
CA ILE A 121 -11.81 3.17 14.92
C ILE A 121 -13.16 2.45 14.98
N GLY A 122 -13.24 1.32 15.67
CA GLY A 122 -14.48 0.58 15.89
C GLY A 122 -15.02 -0.14 14.64
N ILE A 123 -14.13 -0.51 13.71
CA ILE A 123 -14.46 -1.39 12.58
C ILE A 123 -14.19 -2.83 13.01
N GLU A 124 -15.16 -3.71 12.78
CA GLU A 124 -15.04 -5.15 12.93
C GLU A 124 -14.56 -5.76 11.62
N VAL A 125 -13.44 -6.49 11.68
CA VAL A 125 -12.82 -7.09 10.49
C VAL A 125 -13.23 -8.55 10.43
N VAL A 126 -13.90 -8.94 9.36
CA VAL A 126 -14.29 -10.33 9.09
C VAL A 126 -13.28 -10.91 8.12
N VAL A 127 -12.52 -11.90 8.58
CA VAL A 127 -11.57 -12.64 7.74
C VAL A 127 -12.22 -13.96 7.32
N GLY A 128 -12.22 -14.25 6.02
CA GLY A 128 -12.82 -15.49 5.52
C GLY A 128 -12.51 -15.81 4.06
N ASP A 129 -13.08 -16.90 3.58
CA ASP A 129 -12.98 -17.30 2.18
C ASP A 129 -13.84 -16.40 1.29
N HIS A 130 -13.18 -15.71 0.36
CA HIS A 130 -13.81 -14.75 -0.53
C HIS A 130 -14.72 -15.41 -1.58
N SER A 131 -14.56 -16.70 -1.89
CA SER A 131 -15.45 -17.41 -2.82
C SER A 131 -16.83 -17.72 -2.23
N HIS A 132 -16.95 -17.68 -0.90
CA HIS A 132 -18.18 -17.98 -0.17
C HIS A 132 -18.77 -16.76 0.55
N ALA A 133 -18.14 -15.58 0.41
CA ALA A 133 -18.61 -14.36 1.02
C ALA A 133 -19.84 -13.81 0.29
N ASP A 134 -20.92 -13.51 1.04
CA ASP A 134 -22.10 -12.84 0.51
C ASP A 134 -22.01 -11.33 0.75
N PHE A 135 -21.90 -10.57 -0.35
CA PHE A 135 -21.86 -9.11 -0.34
C PHE A 135 -23.22 -8.46 -0.62
N SER A 136 -24.26 -9.24 -0.96
CA SER A 136 -25.56 -8.71 -1.39
C SER A 136 -26.34 -8.01 -0.28
N GLY A 137 -26.14 -8.42 0.98
CA GLY A 137 -26.70 -7.75 2.17
C GLY A 137 -26.10 -6.36 2.43
N GLY A 138 -25.04 -6.02 1.70
CA GLY A 138 -24.29 -4.77 1.81
C GLY A 138 -23.67 -4.56 3.19
N GLU A 139 -23.50 -5.63 3.99
CA GLU A 139 -23.09 -5.59 5.40
C GLU A 139 -21.65 -5.06 5.61
N TYR A 140 -20.84 -5.16 4.55
CA TYR A 140 -19.44 -4.74 4.52
C TYR A 140 -19.28 -3.37 3.89
N CYS A 141 -18.38 -2.53 4.41
CA CYS A 141 -17.96 -1.32 3.70
C CYS A 141 -16.98 -1.65 2.57
N GLY A 142 -17.14 -0.99 1.42
CA GLY A 142 -16.27 -1.17 0.25
C GLY A 142 -16.66 -2.31 -0.70
N ALA A 143 -17.74 -3.03 -0.41
CA ALA A 143 -18.33 -4.05 -1.27
C ALA A 143 -19.51 -3.50 -2.11
#